data_AF-A0A949CL64-F1
#
_entry.id   AF-A0A949CL64-F1
#
_cell.length_a   1.000
_cell.length_b   1.000
_cell.length_c   1.000
_cell.angle_alpha   90.00
_cell.angle_beta   90.00
_cell.angle_gamma   90.00
#
_symmetry.space_group_name_H-M   'P 1'
#
loop_
_entity.id
_entity.type
_entity.pdbx_description
1 polymer ?
#
loop_
_entity_poly.entity_id
_entity_poly.type
_entity_poly.pdbx_seq_one_letter_code
_entity_poly.pdbx_strand_id
1 'polypeptide(L)'
;RGDTPSKNAQLSLPSYGRVTGLAFAGTAMFGVSDQGDLYRIGGAAFNPDSANNNGDFIETIYNTTTGQRVQFSSLVAGPRNAESSLQFTTLDTGLDQILFGIDTGGILYAFDTLGRPAHIFPDAQWFIQTSTNNPSGLAFSNLDVNLWHETGNNRDNDDGHGVNVAFDGSRRTQENGGNSLYFGFENPNDANRQPGNWAGVNNPIGGFPGYDAARENTYDFPGGAKGSVISDPINLSNYSPADKPYLYFNYYLQTENANANNPGDSNFMKDAFRVFASEPNGTWRLLATNNSDYDASRLTGQRDEFDYPFEEDIPRALAGLPLQALNRQVSELFDAGAAFNGQTAPNNWRQARIDLSRFAGQKDLRLRFDFSTAGSAVIAQGGTELVAIAGSEMPLSAAQRRFTISGTPNVQFEFDFGLLLQVPSGGRITNGDQFQVDGITFTFSLLNNTGNNVLFAATESAETIAARIAAKLTPTGLNAVIDPVTPSLISISNATNSNPIVSPTLPASFIADVPGVAAGNEPIVISRGMTAAQVRDEIRKAFARRLNAAGQETNVNAVRFNGNSIYLWNRTVVNRGPLLNPPTLQGDEFGERNS
;
A
#
# COMPACT_ATOMS: atom_id res chain seq x y z
N ARG A 1 -8.65 -73.24 -27.64
CA ARG A 1 -8.59 -73.83 -26.28
C ARG A 1 -7.13 -73.73 -25.84
N GLY A 2 -6.74 -72.91 -24.88
CA GLY A 2 -7.54 -71.97 -24.09
C GLY A 2 -7.06 -71.96 -22.65
N ASP A 3 -6.00 -71.20 -22.38
CA ASP A 3 -5.50 -70.89 -21.05
C ASP A 3 -5.12 -69.40 -21.00
N THR A 4 -5.72 -68.65 -20.09
CA THR A 4 -5.18 -67.39 -19.54
C THR A 4 -6.01 -67.02 -18.29
N PRO A 5 -5.39 -66.50 -17.22
CA PRO A 5 -6.01 -66.51 -15.89
C PRO A 5 -6.91 -65.31 -15.63
N SER A 6 -7.72 -65.44 -14.57
CA SER A 6 -8.57 -64.38 -14.03
C SER A 6 -7.79 -63.10 -13.71
N LYS A 7 -8.22 -61.98 -14.28
CA LYS A 7 -8.01 -60.66 -13.66
C LYS A 7 -9.33 -60.19 -13.07
N ASN A 8 -9.46 -60.33 -11.74
CA ASN A 8 -10.38 -59.50 -10.97
C ASN A 8 -9.87 -58.06 -11.08
N ALA A 9 -10.39 -57.31 -12.04
CA ALA A 9 -10.30 -55.85 -12.00
C ALA A 9 -11.26 -55.36 -10.91
N GLN A 10 -10.82 -55.42 -9.65
CA GLN A 10 -11.35 -54.49 -8.65
C GLN A 10 -11.01 -53.08 -9.16
N LEU A 11 -12.01 -52.42 -9.74
CA LEU A 11 -11.95 -50.98 -9.92
C LEU A 11 -11.93 -50.39 -8.51
N SER A 12 -10.73 -50.09 -8.03
CA SER A 12 -10.50 -49.34 -6.81
C SER A 12 -11.09 -47.95 -7.00
N LEU A 13 -12.38 -47.79 -6.69
CA LEU A 13 -12.94 -46.47 -6.44
C LEU A 13 -12.04 -45.80 -5.38
N PRO A 14 -11.57 -44.57 -5.61
CA PRO A 14 -10.74 -43.89 -4.62
C PRO A 14 -11.52 -43.82 -3.30
N SER A 15 -10.84 -44.09 -2.19
CA SER A 15 -11.39 -43.86 -0.86
C SER A 15 -11.51 -42.35 -0.68
N TYR A 16 -12.66 -41.78 -1.06
CA TYR A 16 -12.93 -40.35 -0.96
C TYR A 16 -12.61 -39.85 0.45
N GLY A 17 -11.76 -38.84 0.54
CA GLY A 17 -11.39 -38.25 1.83
C GLY A 17 -12.58 -37.64 2.55
N ARG A 18 -12.47 -37.49 3.87
CA ARG A 18 -13.46 -36.75 4.64
C ARG A 18 -13.40 -35.29 4.22
N VAL A 19 -14.54 -34.71 3.84
CA VAL A 19 -14.64 -33.26 3.59
C VAL A 19 -14.35 -32.49 4.88
N THR A 20 -13.40 -31.57 4.81
CA THR A 20 -12.89 -30.78 5.95
C THR A 20 -13.12 -29.27 5.78
N GLY A 21 -13.27 -28.78 4.55
CA GLY A 21 -13.60 -27.38 4.27
C GLY A 21 -14.67 -27.25 3.20
N LEU A 22 -15.51 -26.21 3.31
CA LEU A 22 -16.56 -25.85 2.36
C LEU A 22 -16.55 -24.33 2.12
N ALA A 23 -16.64 -23.90 0.86
CA ALA A 23 -16.67 -22.48 0.51
C ALA A 23 -17.56 -22.22 -0.72
N PHE A 24 -18.13 -21.03 -0.81
CA PHE A 24 -18.81 -20.55 -2.02
C PHE A 24 -17.87 -19.63 -2.81
N ALA A 25 -17.58 -20.00 -4.06
CA ALA A 25 -16.94 -19.13 -5.04
C ALA A 25 -17.96 -18.80 -6.13
N GLY A 26 -18.29 -17.51 -6.27
CA GLY A 26 -19.49 -17.07 -6.99
C GLY A 26 -20.76 -17.75 -6.47
N THR A 27 -21.51 -18.43 -7.35
CA THR A 27 -22.73 -19.17 -7.00
C THR A 27 -22.52 -20.68 -6.80
N ALA A 28 -21.28 -21.17 -6.90
CA ALA A 28 -20.96 -22.59 -6.79
C ALA A 28 -20.31 -22.89 -5.43
N MET A 29 -20.72 -24.00 -4.80
CA MET A 29 -20.08 -24.48 -3.59
C MET A 29 -18.96 -25.47 -3.94
N PHE A 30 -17.84 -25.33 -3.26
CA PHE A 30 -16.67 -26.18 -3.37
C PHE A 30 -16.33 -26.78 -2.01
N GLY A 31 -15.70 -27.95 -2.03
CA GLY A 31 -15.22 -28.60 -0.82
C GLY A 31 -13.86 -29.24 -1.01
N VAL A 32 -13.05 -29.27 0.05
CA VAL A 32 -11.78 -30.00 0.11
C VAL A 32 -11.83 -31.09 1.17
N SER A 33 -10.94 -32.07 1.04
CA SER A 33 -10.85 -33.21 1.95
C SER A 33 -9.49 -33.40 2.60
N ASP A 34 -9.47 -34.21 3.66
CA ASP A 34 -8.25 -34.68 4.33
C ASP A 34 -7.33 -35.57 3.45
N GLN A 35 -7.76 -35.92 2.23
CA GLN A 35 -6.95 -36.61 1.21
C GLN A 35 -6.56 -35.71 0.03
N GLY A 36 -6.74 -34.39 0.14
CA GLY A 36 -6.31 -33.40 -0.86
C GLY A 36 -7.24 -33.23 -2.04
N ASP A 37 -8.34 -33.98 -2.11
CA ASP A 37 -9.30 -33.89 -3.21
C ASP A 37 -10.17 -32.64 -3.10
N LEU A 38 -10.31 -31.92 -4.22
CA LEU A 38 -11.22 -30.80 -4.45
C LEU A 38 -12.49 -31.28 -5.18
N TYR A 39 -13.64 -30.84 -4.70
CA TYR A 39 -14.96 -31.18 -5.23
C TYR A 39 -15.75 -29.92 -5.55
N ARG A 40 -16.54 -29.96 -6.63
CA ARG A 40 -17.66 -29.04 -6.85
C ARG A 40 -18.93 -29.71 -6.34
N ILE A 41 -19.62 -29.09 -5.39
CA ILE A 41 -20.80 -29.69 -4.77
C ILE A 41 -22.06 -29.14 -5.47
N GLY A 42 -22.81 -30.04 -6.08
CA GLY A 42 -23.92 -29.72 -6.98
C GLY A 42 -25.28 -30.22 -6.47
N GLY A 43 -26.32 -29.47 -6.81
CA GLY A 43 -27.72 -29.81 -6.50
C GLY A 43 -28.61 -28.58 -6.40
N ALA A 44 -29.90 -28.73 -6.72
CA ALA A 44 -30.88 -27.68 -6.47
C ALA A 44 -31.08 -27.53 -4.95
N ALA A 45 -30.50 -26.48 -4.38
CA ALA A 45 -30.25 -26.27 -2.95
C ALA A 45 -29.37 -27.37 -2.31
N PHE A 46 -28.15 -27.00 -1.93
CA PHE A 46 -27.39 -27.76 -0.94
C PHE A 46 -28.23 -27.88 0.34
N ASN A 47 -28.48 -29.11 0.78
CA ASN A 47 -29.27 -29.38 1.97
C ASN A 47 -28.37 -30.15 2.97
N PRO A 48 -27.96 -29.53 4.10
CA PRO A 48 -27.05 -30.19 5.04
C PRO A 48 -27.61 -31.48 5.65
N ASP A 49 -28.94 -31.66 5.64
CA ASP A 49 -29.63 -32.86 6.14
C ASP A 49 -29.85 -33.94 5.05
N SER A 50 -29.36 -33.71 3.82
CA SER A 50 -29.55 -34.61 2.67
C SER A 50 -28.34 -35.53 2.44
N ALA A 51 -28.59 -36.85 2.45
CA ALA A 51 -27.62 -37.85 2.00
C ALA A 51 -27.37 -37.82 0.46
N ASN A 52 -28.10 -36.99 -0.29
CA ASN A 52 -28.02 -36.89 -1.75
C ASN A 52 -27.22 -35.67 -2.25
N ASN A 53 -26.46 -34.98 -1.37
CA ASN A 53 -25.52 -33.95 -1.81
C ASN A 53 -24.41 -34.61 -2.64
N ASN A 54 -24.40 -34.39 -3.96
CA ASN A 54 -23.42 -35.00 -4.84
C ASN A 54 -22.24 -34.05 -5.09
N GLY A 55 -21.02 -34.55 -4.94
CA GLY A 55 -19.79 -33.83 -5.22
C GLY A 55 -19.15 -34.34 -6.51
N ASP A 56 -19.08 -33.49 -7.53
CA ASP A 56 -18.28 -33.75 -8.72
C ASP A 56 -16.80 -33.56 -8.33
N PHE A 57 -16.00 -34.64 -8.39
CA PHE A 57 -14.55 -34.55 -8.21
C PHE A 57 -13.92 -33.67 -9.30
N ILE A 58 -13.02 -32.78 -8.90
CA ILE A 58 -12.29 -31.89 -9.81
C ILE A 58 -10.84 -32.36 -9.97
N GLU A 59 -10.08 -32.35 -8.87
CA GLU A 59 -8.63 -32.57 -8.87
C GLU A 59 -8.14 -33.00 -7.48
N THR A 60 -7.00 -33.70 -7.41
CA THR A 60 -6.26 -33.91 -6.16
C THR A 60 -5.13 -32.89 -6.06
N ILE A 61 -5.10 -32.10 -5.00
CA ILE A 61 -4.03 -31.14 -4.72
C ILE A 61 -2.90 -31.82 -3.93
N TYR A 62 -1.67 -31.58 -4.36
CA TYR A 62 -0.45 -32.15 -3.78
C TYR A 62 0.46 -31.05 -3.22
N ASN A 63 1.07 -31.31 -2.07
CA ASN A 63 2.16 -30.49 -1.55
C ASN A 63 3.40 -30.71 -2.45
N THR A 64 3.83 -29.67 -3.16
CA THR A 64 4.93 -29.76 -4.13
C THR A 64 6.31 -30.02 -3.52
N THR A 65 6.46 -29.81 -2.20
CA THR A 65 7.73 -30.06 -1.49
C THR A 65 7.86 -31.53 -1.08
N THR A 66 6.78 -32.18 -0.66
CA THR A 66 6.78 -33.58 -0.21
C THR A 66 6.29 -34.58 -1.25
N GLY A 67 5.58 -34.11 -2.29
CA GLY A 67 4.89 -34.96 -3.27
C GLY A 67 3.66 -35.68 -2.68
N GLN A 68 3.25 -35.37 -1.45
CA GLN A 68 2.12 -35.99 -0.78
C GLN A 68 0.82 -35.22 -1.04
N ARG A 69 -0.32 -35.90 -0.91
CA ARG A 69 -1.66 -35.28 -0.91
C ARG A 69 -1.77 -34.26 0.22
N VAL A 70 -2.34 -33.08 -0.06
CA VAL A 70 -2.54 -32.05 0.98
C VAL A 70 -3.60 -32.51 1.99
N GLN A 71 -3.29 -32.44 3.28
CA GLN A 71 -4.24 -32.81 4.34
C GLN A 71 -5.01 -31.57 4.79
N PHE A 72 -5.96 -31.11 3.98
CA PHE A 72 -6.73 -29.90 4.27
C PHE A 72 -7.52 -30.04 5.58
N SER A 73 -7.53 -28.97 6.39
CA SER A 73 -8.39 -28.83 7.56
C SER A 73 -9.47 -27.75 7.41
N SER A 74 -9.34 -26.84 6.44
CA SER A 74 -10.37 -25.84 6.14
C SER A 74 -10.25 -25.27 4.71
N LEU A 75 -11.30 -24.57 4.27
CA LEU A 75 -11.41 -23.91 2.96
C LEU A 75 -12.22 -22.62 3.10
N VAL A 76 -11.77 -21.55 2.46
CA VAL A 76 -12.52 -20.31 2.29
C VAL A 76 -12.35 -19.80 0.85
N ALA A 77 -13.31 -19.02 0.33
CA ALA A 77 -13.10 -18.27 -0.91
C ALA A 77 -12.44 -16.93 -0.58
N GLY A 78 -11.72 -16.34 -1.55
CA GLY A 78 -11.06 -15.06 -1.36
C GLY A 78 -12.03 -13.89 -1.17
N PRO A 79 -11.53 -12.76 -0.62
CA PRO A 79 -12.31 -11.56 -0.40
C PRO A 79 -12.85 -10.96 -1.72
N ARG A 80 -14.12 -10.52 -1.71
CA ARG A 80 -14.86 -10.15 -2.93
C ARG A 80 -14.34 -8.88 -3.60
N ASN A 81 -14.26 -7.78 -2.86
CA ASN A 81 -13.86 -6.48 -3.40
C ASN A 81 -12.35 -6.20 -3.31
N ALA A 82 -11.54 -7.21 -3.00
CA ALA A 82 -10.09 -7.08 -2.96
C ALA A 82 -9.50 -7.12 -4.39
N GLU A 83 -8.95 -5.98 -4.81
CA GLU A 83 -8.15 -5.83 -6.04
C GLU A 83 -8.86 -6.25 -7.34
N SER A 84 -10.03 -5.68 -7.59
CA SER A 84 -10.85 -5.84 -8.82
C SER A 84 -10.18 -5.43 -10.15
N SER A 85 -8.92 -5.00 -10.12
CA SER A 85 -8.11 -4.64 -11.30
C SER A 85 -6.95 -5.61 -11.59
N LEU A 86 -6.74 -6.67 -10.81
CA LEU A 86 -5.70 -7.66 -11.09
C LEU A 86 -6.18 -8.70 -12.09
N GLN A 87 -5.73 -8.58 -13.34
CA GLN A 87 -5.91 -9.61 -14.37
C GLN A 87 -5.05 -10.84 -14.05
N PHE A 88 -5.53 -11.71 -13.17
CA PHE A 88 -4.77 -12.87 -12.71
C PHE A 88 -4.64 -13.96 -13.79
N THR A 89 -5.62 -14.08 -14.70
CA THR A 89 -5.52 -14.88 -15.93
C THR A 89 -6.26 -14.18 -17.09
N THR A 90 -6.31 -14.81 -18.27
CA THR A 90 -7.18 -14.38 -19.39
C THR A 90 -8.67 -14.63 -19.14
N LEU A 91 -9.02 -15.28 -18.03
CA LEU A 91 -10.35 -15.29 -17.45
C LEU A 91 -10.36 -14.24 -16.35
N ASP A 92 -11.34 -13.34 -16.43
CA ASP A 92 -11.49 -12.17 -15.56
C ASP A 92 -12.00 -12.63 -14.18
N THR A 93 -11.08 -13.05 -13.31
CA THR A 93 -11.36 -13.65 -12.00
C THR A 93 -10.75 -12.80 -10.90
N GLY A 94 -11.59 -12.13 -10.13
CA GLY A 94 -11.19 -11.52 -8.87
C GLY A 94 -10.79 -12.58 -7.83
N LEU A 95 -10.35 -12.13 -6.66
CA LEU A 95 -10.03 -13.04 -5.56
C LEU A 95 -11.26 -13.84 -5.08
N ASP A 96 -12.49 -13.41 -5.41
CA ASP A 96 -13.76 -14.10 -5.16
C ASP A 96 -13.88 -15.48 -5.83
N GLN A 97 -13.05 -15.77 -6.84
CA GLN A 97 -12.98 -17.06 -7.52
C GLN A 97 -11.69 -17.85 -7.21
N ILE A 98 -10.83 -17.31 -6.34
CA ILE A 98 -9.70 -18.03 -5.77
C ILE A 98 -10.15 -18.70 -4.47
N LEU A 99 -9.85 -19.98 -4.35
CA LEU A 99 -10.05 -20.79 -3.16
C LEU A 99 -8.76 -20.82 -2.35
N PHE A 100 -8.91 -20.75 -1.04
CA PHE A 100 -7.84 -20.76 -0.05
C PHE A 100 -8.07 -21.92 0.90
N GLY A 101 -7.24 -22.97 0.77
CA GLY A 101 -7.28 -24.14 1.64
C GLY A 101 -6.09 -24.13 2.59
N ILE A 102 -6.29 -24.46 3.86
CA ILE A 102 -5.20 -24.62 4.84
C ILE A 102 -5.07 -26.08 5.25
N ASP A 103 -3.84 -26.57 5.41
CA ASP A 103 -3.56 -27.93 5.88
C ASP A 103 -3.29 -28.04 7.38
N THR A 104 -3.24 -29.26 7.89
CA THR A 104 -2.95 -29.57 9.30
C THR A 104 -1.57 -29.08 9.76
N GLY A 105 -0.62 -28.88 8.84
CA GLY A 105 0.70 -28.26 9.10
C GLY A 105 0.68 -26.74 9.08
N GLY A 106 -0.48 -26.11 8.83
CA GLY A 106 -0.63 -24.67 8.74
C GLY A 106 -0.13 -24.05 7.44
N ILE A 107 0.09 -24.83 6.38
CA ILE A 107 0.37 -24.27 5.06
C ILE A 107 -0.96 -23.83 4.44
N LEU A 108 -1.04 -22.55 4.08
CA LEU A 108 -2.14 -21.96 3.34
C LEU A 108 -1.82 -22.04 1.84
N TYR A 109 -2.69 -22.69 1.06
CA TYR A 109 -2.60 -22.83 -0.39
C TYR A 109 -3.68 -21.99 -1.06
N ALA A 110 -3.36 -21.40 -2.21
CA ALA A 110 -4.28 -20.69 -3.07
C ALA A 110 -4.38 -21.38 -4.43
N PHE A 111 -5.59 -21.62 -4.91
CA PHE A 111 -5.88 -22.29 -6.17
C PHE A 111 -7.23 -21.84 -6.73
N ASP A 112 -7.42 -21.97 -8.04
CA ASP A 112 -8.70 -21.63 -8.66
C ASP A 112 -9.78 -22.70 -8.48
N THR A 113 -10.99 -22.45 -8.97
CA THR A 113 -12.11 -23.39 -8.94
C THR A 113 -11.91 -24.68 -9.74
N LEU A 114 -10.79 -24.82 -10.46
CA LEU A 114 -10.36 -26.05 -11.14
C LEU A 114 -9.18 -26.75 -10.43
N GLY A 115 -8.79 -26.26 -9.24
CA GLY A 115 -7.66 -26.81 -8.46
C GLY A 115 -6.28 -26.38 -8.98
N ARG A 116 -6.20 -25.44 -9.93
CA ARG A 116 -4.92 -24.99 -10.51
C ARG A 116 -4.26 -23.96 -9.59
N PRO A 117 -2.93 -24.05 -9.34
CA PRO A 117 -2.21 -23.12 -8.47
C PRO A 117 -2.45 -21.63 -8.77
N ALA A 118 -2.81 -20.87 -7.73
CA ALA A 118 -2.93 -19.42 -7.80
C ALA A 118 -1.70 -18.76 -7.15
N HIS A 119 -0.75 -18.37 -7.99
CA HIS A 119 0.48 -17.64 -7.68
C HIS A 119 0.25 -16.19 -7.21
N ILE A 120 -0.46 -16.01 -6.09
CA ILE A 120 -0.89 -14.72 -5.54
C ILE A 120 -0.14 -14.28 -4.26
N PHE A 121 0.63 -15.19 -3.64
CA PHE A 121 1.42 -14.91 -2.44
C PHE A 121 2.78 -14.25 -2.82
N PRO A 122 3.56 -13.77 -1.83
CA PRO A 122 4.86 -13.14 -2.08
C PRO A 122 5.79 -14.04 -2.90
N ASP A 123 6.67 -13.44 -3.69
CA ASP A 123 7.52 -14.13 -4.67
C ASP A 123 6.72 -15.04 -5.64
N ALA A 124 5.48 -14.68 -5.95
CA ALA A 124 4.52 -15.46 -6.75
C ALA A 124 4.41 -16.93 -6.31
N GLN A 125 4.53 -17.20 -5.01
CA GLN A 125 4.16 -18.50 -4.47
C GLN A 125 2.64 -18.70 -4.56
N TRP A 126 2.22 -19.95 -4.61
CA TRP A 126 0.80 -20.36 -4.51
C TRP A 126 0.48 -21.02 -3.17
N PHE A 127 1.47 -21.07 -2.27
CA PHE A 127 1.30 -21.45 -0.87
C PHE A 127 2.19 -20.59 0.03
N ILE A 128 1.83 -20.49 1.31
CA ILE A 128 2.63 -19.84 2.36
C ILE A 128 2.44 -20.57 3.69
N GLN A 129 3.53 -20.74 4.44
CA GLN A 129 3.47 -21.28 5.80
C GLN A 129 2.89 -20.22 6.74
N THR A 130 1.79 -20.52 7.42
CA THR A 130 1.33 -19.71 8.56
C THR A 130 2.11 -20.08 9.82
N SER A 131 2.16 -19.19 10.82
CA SER A 131 2.71 -19.48 12.14
C SER A 131 1.81 -20.41 13.00
N THR A 132 0.74 -20.96 12.42
CA THR A 132 -0.27 -21.79 13.09
C THR A 132 0.00 -23.27 12.85
N ASN A 133 -0.35 -24.14 13.80
CA ASN A 133 -0.30 -25.60 13.65
C ASN A 133 -1.67 -26.20 13.97
N ASN A 134 -2.09 -27.24 13.25
CA ASN A 134 -3.42 -27.87 13.36
C ASN A 134 -4.60 -26.87 13.35
N PRO A 135 -4.68 -25.95 12.37
CA PRO A 135 -5.76 -24.97 12.30
C PRO A 135 -7.12 -25.66 12.16
N SER A 136 -8.08 -25.30 13.02
CA SER A 136 -9.44 -25.84 13.05
C SER A 136 -10.42 -25.12 12.12
N GLY A 137 -10.01 -24.00 11.52
CA GLY A 137 -10.81 -23.19 10.61
C GLY A 137 -9.97 -22.10 9.96
N LEU A 138 -10.48 -21.55 8.85
CA LEU A 138 -9.92 -20.44 8.11
C LEU A 138 -11.04 -19.49 7.70
N ALA A 139 -10.86 -18.19 7.89
CA ALA A 139 -11.76 -17.16 7.38
C ALA A 139 -10.96 -15.89 7.07
N PHE A 140 -11.36 -15.18 6.02
CA PHE A 140 -10.96 -13.78 5.81
C PHE A 140 -11.91 -12.85 6.57
N SER A 141 -11.48 -11.61 6.80
CA SER A 141 -12.42 -10.56 7.19
C SER A 141 -13.50 -10.40 6.12
N ASN A 142 -14.75 -10.23 6.56
CA ASN A 142 -15.86 -9.87 5.68
C ASN A 142 -16.00 -8.35 5.50
N LEU A 143 -15.10 -7.56 6.10
CA LEU A 143 -14.92 -6.14 5.82
C LEU A 143 -14.08 -5.94 4.56
N ASP A 144 -14.68 -5.32 3.54
CA ASP A 144 -14.02 -5.03 2.26
C ASP A 144 -14.19 -3.58 1.80
N VAL A 145 -14.53 -2.69 2.74
CA VAL A 145 -14.70 -1.25 2.54
C VAL A 145 -14.05 -0.46 3.69
N ASN A 146 -13.68 0.78 3.41
CA ASN A 146 -13.32 1.74 4.45
C ASN A 146 -14.59 2.15 5.22
N LEU A 147 -14.61 1.96 6.54
CA LEU A 147 -15.79 2.29 7.37
C LEU A 147 -15.99 3.80 7.58
N TRP A 148 -15.03 4.66 7.21
CA TRP A 148 -15.23 6.11 7.24
C TRP A 148 -16.28 6.55 6.22
N HIS A 149 -17.39 7.11 6.71
CA HIS A 149 -18.42 7.71 5.88
C HIS A 149 -19.13 8.88 6.56
N GLU A 150 -19.86 9.66 5.76
CA GLU A 150 -20.78 10.67 6.27
C GLU A 150 -22.08 9.98 6.75
N THR A 151 -22.56 10.27 7.96
CA THR A 151 -23.87 9.80 8.45
C THR A 151 -24.99 10.76 8.06
N GLY A 152 -26.20 10.26 7.86
CA GLY A 152 -27.39 11.10 7.64
C GLY A 152 -28.05 11.58 8.94
N ASN A 153 -27.44 12.55 9.61
CA ASN A 153 -27.97 13.23 10.82
C ASN A 153 -28.29 12.34 12.05
N ASN A 154 -27.77 11.12 12.16
CA ASN A 154 -28.09 10.18 13.25
C ASN A 154 -27.79 10.67 14.70
N ARG A 155 -27.17 11.84 14.90
CA ARG A 155 -26.72 12.42 16.19
C ARG A 155 -26.85 13.95 16.28
N ASP A 156 -27.61 14.57 15.39
CA ASP A 156 -27.74 16.03 15.22
C ASP A 156 -28.12 16.82 16.50
N ASN A 157 -28.85 16.18 17.42
CA ASN A 157 -29.31 16.75 18.68
C ASN A 157 -28.49 16.30 19.91
N ASP A 158 -27.37 15.58 19.73
CA ASP A 158 -26.48 15.20 20.82
C ASP A 158 -25.80 16.44 21.45
N ASP A 159 -25.69 16.48 22.79
CA ASP A 159 -24.99 17.55 23.50
C ASP A 159 -23.53 17.70 23.03
N GLY A 160 -23.16 18.91 22.61
CA GLY A 160 -21.82 19.25 22.11
C GLY A 160 -21.58 18.97 20.62
N HIS A 161 -22.56 18.38 19.93
CA HIS A 161 -22.51 18.19 18.48
C HIS A 161 -22.76 19.51 17.73
N GLY A 162 -22.28 19.59 16.49
CA GLY A 162 -22.31 20.82 15.68
C GLY A 162 -21.07 21.70 15.86
N VAL A 163 -21.23 23.02 15.79
CA VAL A 163 -20.11 23.97 15.77
C VAL A 163 -20.19 24.93 16.96
N ASN A 164 -19.26 24.78 17.91
CA ASN A 164 -19.19 25.64 19.09
C ASN A 164 -18.75 27.08 18.77
N VAL A 165 -19.16 28.03 19.61
CA VAL A 165 -18.63 29.41 19.63
C VAL A 165 -17.11 29.35 19.77
N ALA A 166 -16.37 30.09 18.93
CA ALA A 166 -14.91 30.08 18.97
C ALA A 166 -14.40 30.92 20.14
N PHE A 167 -13.36 30.44 20.83
CA PHE A 167 -12.80 31.10 22.02
C PHE A 167 -12.28 32.52 21.74
N ASP A 168 -11.81 32.79 20.52
CA ASP A 168 -11.34 34.10 20.06
C ASP A 168 -12.47 35.03 19.57
N GLY A 169 -13.73 34.56 19.59
CA GLY A 169 -14.88 35.31 19.10
C GLY A 169 -14.99 35.44 17.58
N SER A 170 -14.17 34.71 16.81
CA SER A 170 -14.25 34.62 15.34
C SER A 170 -15.58 34.01 14.86
N ARG A 171 -16.13 33.08 15.65
CA ARG A 171 -17.47 32.50 15.50
C ARG A 171 -18.28 32.79 16.76
N ARG A 172 -19.42 33.48 16.62
CA ARG A 172 -20.19 34.06 17.74
C ARG A 172 -21.50 33.34 18.07
N THR A 173 -21.94 32.44 17.21
CA THR A 173 -23.14 31.62 17.36
C THR A 173 -22.71 30.16 17.41
N GLN A 174 -23.39 29.38 18.25
CA GLN A 174 -23.34 27.92 18.15
C GLN A 174 -24.26 27.49 16.99
N GLU A 175 -23.81 26.51 16.22
CA GLU A 175 -24.63 25.82 15.22
C GLU A 175 -24.89 24.40 15.75
N ASN A 176 -26.13 23.91 15.58
CA ASN A 176 -26.49 22.55 15.95
C ASN A 176 -25.71 21.51 15.13
N GLY A 177 -25.81 20.26 15.57
CA GLY A 177 -25.31 19.10 14.85
C GLY A 177 -25.94 18.88 13.48
N GLY A 178 -25.42 17.86 12.80
CA GLY A 178 -25.88 17.44 11.48
C GLY A 178 -25.19 16.15 11.05
N ASN A 179 -24.79 16.04 9.79
CA ASN A 179 -24.01 14.91 9.31
C ASN A 179 -22.62 14.86 9.97
N SER A 180 -22.12 13.67 10.28
CA SER A 180 -20.81 13.44 10.89
C SER A 180 -19.95 12.51 10.03
N LEU A 181 -18.63 12.65 10.09
CA LEU A 181 -17.76 11.53 9.74
C LEU A 181 -17.83 10.48 10.86
N TYR A 182 -18.22 9.26 10.50
CA TYR A 182 -18.37 8.12 11.40
C TYR A 182 -17.53 6.94 10.92
N PHE A 183 -17.01 6.16 11.87
CA PHE A 183 -16.31 4.91 11.63
C PHE A 183 -17.06 3.76 12.27
N GLY A 184 -17.74 2.98 11.44
CA GLY A 184 -18.50 1.80 11.82
C GLY A 184 -19.28 1.29 10.60
N PHE A 185 -19.85 0.10 10.69
CA PHE A 185 -20.65 -0.47 9.61
C PHE A 185 -22.14 -0.18 9.82
N GLU A 186 -22.66 0.85 9.14
CA GLU A 186 -24.11 1.02 8.97
C GLU A 186 -24.59 0.15 7.78
N ASN A 187 -25.90 0.11 7.52
CA ASN A 187 -26.45 -0.66 6.41
C ASN A 187 -26.20 0.05 5.05
N PRO A 188 -25.38 -0.50 4.13
CA PRO A 188 -25.05 0.15 2.85
C PRO A 188 -26.25 0.28 1.89
N ASN A 189 -27.38 -0.35 2.20
CA ASN A 189 -28.63 -0.19 1.44
C ASN A 189 -29.57 0.89 2.01
N ASP A 190 -29.27 1.50 3.16
CA ASP A 190 -30.06 2.58 3.74
C ASP A 190 -29.38 3.94 3.52
N ALA A 191 -29.74 4.58 2.41
CA ALA A 191 -29.23 5.89 2.01
C ALA A 191 -29.56 7.03 3.00
N ASN A 192 -30.43 6.81 4.00
CA ASN A 192 -30.68 7.79 5.06
C ASN A 192 -29.68 7.69 6.21
N ARG A 193 -29.11 6.51 6.45
CA ARG A 193 -28.06 6.29 7.45
C ARG A 193 -26.70 6.57 6.84
N GLN A 194 -26.44 5.90 5.72
CA GLN A 194 -25.17 5.86 5.02
C GLN A 194 -25.31 6.47 3.61
N PRO A 195 -25.38 7.80 3.48
CA PRO A 195 -25.41 8.49 2.19
C PRO A 195 -24.16 8.20 1.35
N GLY A 196 -24.31 8.31 0.03
CA GLY A 196 -23.25 8.06 -0.95
C GLY A 196 -23.52 6.85 -1.85
N ASN A 197 -22.51 6.42 -2.60
CA ASN A 197 -22.60 5.25 -3.49
C ASN A 197 -21.94 4.03 -2.83
N TRP A 198 -22.77 3.17 -2.24
CA TRP A 198 -22.36 1.94 -1.57
C TRP A 198 -22.62 0.68 -2.41
N ALA A 199 -22.92 0.85 -3.70
CA ALA A 199 -23.15 -0.27 -4.61
C ALA A 199 -21.90 -1.16 -4.73
N GLY A 200 -22.09 -2.46 -4.53
CA GLY A 200 -21.02 -3.48 -4.61
C GLY A 200 -20.34 -3.79 -3.28
N VAL A 201 -20.48 -2.95 -2.25
CA VAL A 201 -19.99 -3.25 -0.90
C VAL A 201 -20.63 -4.53 -0.37
N ASN A 202 -19.82 -5.44 0.15
CA ASN A 202 -20.36 -6.68 0.70
C ASN A 202 -21.18 -6.35 1.95
N ASN A 203 -22.48 -6.67 1.93
CA ASN A 203 -23.34 -6.49 3.09
C ASN A 203 -23.40 -7.80 3.90
N PRO A 204 -22.60 -7.98 4.96
CA PRO A 204 -22.62 -9.19 5.79
C PRO A 204 -23.94 -9.35 6.58
N ILE A 205 -24.77 -8.31 6.65
CA ILE A 205 -26.09 -8.34 7.31
C ILE A 205 -27.15 -8.95 6.37
N GLY A 206 -26.88 -9.05 5.06
CA GLY A 206 -27.85 -9.46 4.04
C GLY A 206 -27.66 -10.87 3.45
N GLY A 207 -28.57 -11.79 3.79
CA GLY A 207 -29.00 -12.84 2.84
C GLY A 207 -28.49 -14.28 2.99
N PHE A 208 -27.65 -14.60 3.99
CA PHE A 208 -27.21 -15.98 4.26
C PHE A 208 -27.58 -16.47 5.68
N PRO A 209 -27.82 -17.78 5.90
CA PRO A 209 -27.94 -18.34 7.25
C PRO A 209 -26.58 -18.25 7.94
N GLY A 210 -26.51 -17.54 9.06
CA GLY A 210 -25.26 -17.04 9.66
C GLY A 210 -25.28 -15.54 10.01
N TYR A 211 -26.40 -14.87 9.70
CA TYR A 211 -26.80 -13.54 10.17
C TYR A 211 -26.28 -13.17 11.57
N ASP A 212 -25.59 -12.03 11.64
CA ASP A 212 -25.13 -11.41 12.89
C ASP A 212 -25.60 -9.95 12.94
N ALA A 213 -26.83 -9.76 13.44
CA ALA A 213 -27.44 -8.43 13.62
C ALA A 213 -26.57 -7.48 14.46
N ALA A 214 -25.74 -8.03 15.34
CA ALA A 214 -24.90 -7.26 16.25
C ALA A 214 -23.78 -6.51 15.53
N ARG A 215 -23.61 -6.69 14.21
CA ARG A 215 -22.62 -5.98 13.39
C ARG A 215 -23.10 -4.68 12.77
N GLU A 216 -24.38 -4.30 12.91
CA GLU A 216 -24.80 -2.95 12.53
C GLU A 216 -24.39 -1.93 13.60
N ASN A 217 -23.87 -0.78 13.18
CA ASN A 217 -23.41 0.34 14.03
C ASN A 217 -22.19 -0.02 14.93
N THR A 218 -21.35 -0.96 14.49
CA THR A 218 -20.08 -1.33 15.14
C THR A 218 -18.94 -1.42 14.14
N TYR A 219 -17.71 -1.40 14.64
CA TYR A 219 -16.47 -1.65 13.92
C TYR A 219 -15.86 -3.02 14.27
N ASP A 220 -16.54 -3.85 15.06
CA ASP A 220 -16.07 -5.19 15.43
C ASP A 220 -16.27 -6.19 14.26
N PHE A 221 -15.15 -6.50 13.60
CA PHE A 221 -15.07 -7.43 12.46
C PHE A 221 -13.99 -8.48 12.71
N PRO A 222 -14.16 -9.73 12.25
CA PRO A 222 -13.10 -10.74 12.26
C PRO A 222 -11.85 -10.23 11.55
N GLY A 223 -10.69 -10.31 12.21
CA GLY A 223 -9.43 -9.73 11.73
C GLY A 223 -9.27 -8.23 12.01
N GLY A 224 -10.24 -7.61 12.66
CA GLY A 224 -10.28 -6.18 12.98
C GLY A 224 -10.83 -5.31 11.86
N ALA A 225 -11.01 -4.02 12.17
CA ALA A 225 -11.36 -2.98 11.22
C ALA A 225 -10.33 -1.86 11.26
N LYS A 226 -9.99 -1.31 10.08
CA LYS A 226 -9.16 -0.11 9.96
C LYS A 226 -9.53 0.73 8.75
N GLY A 227 -9.29 2.03 8.83
CA GLY A 227 -9.51 2.92 7.70
C GLY A 227 -9.07 4.35 7.97
N SER A 228 -8.93 5.10 6.87
CA SER A 228 -8.40 6.46 6.84
C SER A 228 -9.28 7.37 5.99
N VAL A 229 -9.48 8.62 6.42
CA VAL A 229 -10.03 9.68 5.58
C VAL A 229 -9.04 10.84 5.53
N ILE A 230 -8.80 11.37 4.32
CA ILE A 230 -7.78 12.39 4.04
C ILE A 230 -8.48 13.63 3.48
N SER A 231 -8.14 14.81 3.99
CA SER A 231 -8.70 16.08 3.51
C SER A 231 -8.13 16.49 2.16
N ASP A 232 -8.84 17.40 1.49
CA ASP A 232 -8.24 18.24 0.45
C ASP A 232 -7.11 19.12 0.99
N PRO A 233 -6.25 19.67 0.10
CA PRO A 233 -5.10 20.47 0.51
C PRO A 233 -5.50 21.78 1.20
N ILE A 234 -4.87 22.03 2.34
CA ILE A 234 -4.95 23.23 3.16
C ILE A 234 -3.69 24.07 2.90
N ASN A 235 -3.88 25.38 2.78
CA ASN A 235 -2.79 26.32 2.54
C ASN A 235 -2.58 27.24 3.76
N LEU A 236 -1.44 27.09 4.43
CA LEU A 236 -1.00 27.95 5.53
C LEU A 236 0.17 28.86 5.14
N SER A 237 0.47 29.04 3.85
CA SER A 237 1.63 29.81 3.35
C SER A 237 1.64 31.27 3.77
N ASN A 238 0.47 31.83 4.09
CA ASN A 238 0.30 33.22 4.51
C ASN A 238 0.26 33.40 6.05
N TYR A 239 0.43 32.32 6.81
CA TYR A 239 0.52 32.34 8.27
C TYR A 239 1.97 32.23 8.73
N SER A 240 2.29 32.90 9.83
CA SER A 240 3.49 32.66 10.62
C SER A 240 3.16 31.78 11.84
N PRO A 241 4.15 31.14 12.48
CA PRO A 241 3.92 30.41 13.73
C PRO A 241 3.39 31.30 14.87
N ALA A 242 3.58 32.63 14.79
CA ALA A 242 3.07 33.58 15.78
C ALA A 242 1.56 33.82 15.67
N ASP A 243 0.95 33.58 14.50
CA ASP A 243 -0.50 33.71 14.26
C ASP A 243 -1.31 32.56 14.89
N LYS A 244 -0.62 31.50 15.31
CA LYS A 244 -1.17 30.30 15.96
C LYS A 244 -2.40 29.72 15.26
N PRO A 245 -2.27 29.22 14.01
CA PRO A 245 -3.35 28.47 13.37
C PRO A 245 -3.71 27.25 14.22
N TYR A 246 -5.01 27.06 14.50
CA TYR A 246 -5.54 25.89 15.21
C TYR A 246 -6.56 25.15 14.34
N LEU A 247 -6.48 23.82 14.34
CA LEU A 247 -7.57 22.96 13.90
C LEU A 247 -8.53 22.74 15.08
N TYR A 248 -9.81 22.94 14.81
CA TYR A 248 -10.90 22.59 15.73
C TYR A 248 -11.78 21.54 15.07
N PHE A 249 -12.05 20.44 15.76
CA PHE A 249 -13.07 19.47 15.35
C PHE A 249 -13.81 18.94 16.58
N ASN A 250 -15.11 18.67 16.42
CA ASN A 250 -15.89 17.99 17.45
C ASN A 250 -15.87 16.48 17.18
N TYR A 251 -15.79 15.68 18.23
CA TYR A 251 -15.67 14.22 18.14
C TYR A 251 -16.47 13.53 19.24
N TYR A 252 -16.89 12.30 18.97
CA TYR A 252 -17.43 11.35 19.93
C TYR A 252 -16.69 10.04 19.73
N LEU A 253 -15.95 9.61 20.75
CA LEU A 253 -15.23 8.33 20.75
C LEU A 253 -15.88 7.43 21.79
N GLN A 254 -15.99 6.15 21.45
CA GLN A 254 -16.49 5.10 22.31
C GLN A 254 -15.77 3.84 21.89
N THR A 255 -14.52 3.73 22.34
CA THR A 255 -13.62 2.63 22.05
C THR A 255 -13.66 1.65 23.24
N GLU A 256 -12.69 0.75 23.41
CA GLU A 256 -12.70 -0.22 24.53
C GLU A 256 -12.47 0.46 25.91
N ASN A 257 -12.23 1.78 25.94
CA ASN A 257 -12.01 2.60 27.14
C ASN A 257 -10.89 2.05 28.05
N ALA A 258 -9.91 1.41 27.43
CA ALA A 258 -8.73 0.86 28.09
C ALA A 258 -7.72 1.98 28.40
N ASN A 259 -7.24 2.00 29.65
CA ASN A 259 -6.27 2.97 30.14
C ASN A 259 -5.08 2.18 30.71
N ALA A 260 -4.04 1.95 29.88
CA ALA A 260 -2.78 1.38 30.34
C ALA A 260 -1.99 2.41 31.14
N ASN A 261 -1.43 1.99 32.28
CA ASN A 261 -0.59 2.87 33.11
C ASN A 261 0.91 2.59 32.94
N ASN A 262 1.30 1.55 32.17
CA ASN A 262 2.70 1.14 31.96
C ASN A 262 2.89 0.24 30.72
N PRO A 263 4.09 0.29 30.12
CA PRO A 263 4.77 -0.86 29.53
C PRO A 263 5.09 -1.95 30.58
N GLY A 264 4.54 -3.17 30.56
CA GLY A 264 3.47 -3.70 29.70
C GLY A 264 2.29 -4.22 30.52
N ASP A 265 1.11 -3.61 30.34
CA ASP A 265 -0.17 -4.01 30.95
C ASP A 265 -1.02 -4.81 29.93
N SER A 266 -1.87 -5.73 30.40
CA SER A 266 -2.86 -6.41 29.55
C SER A 266 -3.97 -5.48 29.03
N ASN A 267 -4.06 -4.27 29.60
CA ASN A 267 -5.08 -3.25 29.29
C ASN A 267 -4.56 -2.16 28.33
N PHE A 268 -3.71 -2.49 27.36
CA PHE A 268 -3.43 -1.57 26.24
C PHE A 268 -4.67 -1.33 25.40
N MET A 269 -4.86 -0.08 24.99
CA MET A 269 -5.92 0.31 24.08
C MET A 269 -5.56 -0.11 22.64
N LYS A 270 -6.47 -0.84 22.02
CA LYS A 270 -6.33 -1.43 20.68
C LYS A 270 -7.16 -0.70 19.65
N ASP A 271 -8.28 -0.09 20.02
CA ASP A 271 -9.12 0.66 19.10
C ASP A 271 -8.78 2.17 19.12
N ALA A 272 -7.67 2.48 18.45
CA ALA A 272 -7.09 3.81 18.42
C ALA A 272 -7.61 4.67 17.26
N PHE A 273 -8.08 5.87 17.60
CA PHE A 273 -8.32 6.98 16.69
C PHE A 273 -7.12 7.93 16.68
N ARG A 274 -6.62 8.30 15.49
CA ARG A 274 -5.48 9.20 15.32
C ARG A 274 -5.75 10.30 14.29
N VAL A 275 -5.16 11.47 14.53
CA VAL A 275 -5.22 12.62 13.63
C VAL A 275 -3.81 13.02 13.24
N PHE A 276 -3.58 13.23 11.94
CA PHE A 276 -2.28 13.59 11.38
C PHE A 276 -2.36 14.82 10.47
N ALA A 277 -1.21 15.47 10.24
CA ALA A 277 -1.00 16.34 9.09
C ALA A 277 0.19 15.89 8.23
N SER A 278 0.11 16.09 6.91
CA SER A 278 1.20 15.81 5.98
C SER A 278 2.12 17.03 5.80
N GLU A 279 3.42 16.81 5.84
CA GLU A 279 4.43 17.77 5.38
C GLU A 279 4.57 17.72 3.84
N PRO A 280 5.09 18.78 3.17
CA PRO A 280 5.25 18.82 1.72
C PRO A 280 6.11 17.71 1.10
N ASN A 281 6.88 16.98 1.92
CA ASN A 281 7.69 15.82 1.53
C ASN A 281 6.91 14.48 1.59
N GLY A 282 5.62 14.51 1.95
CA GLY A 282 4.76 13.32 2.12
C GLY A 282 4.81 12.66 3.50
N THR A 283 5.59 13.20 4.45
CA THR A 283 5.69 12.68 5.83
C THR A 283 4.45 13.05 6.63
N TRP A 284 3.84 12.07 7.29
CA TRP A 284 2.70 12.30 8.19
C TRP A 284 3.16 12.46 9.64
N ARG A 285 2.55 13.40 10.36
CA ARG A 285 2.92 13.79 11.72
C ARG A 285 1.72 13.66 12.65
N LEU A 286 1.88 13.01 13.79
CA LEU A 286 0.79 12.83 14.75
C LEU A 286 0.42 14.18 15.38
N LEU A 287 -0.87 14.45 15.46
CA LEU A 287 -1.43 15.66 16.05
C LEU A 287 -2.35 15.36 17.23
N ALA A 288 -3.07 14.24 17.18
CA ALA A 288 -3.94 13.81 18.27
C ALA A 288 -4.18 12.29 18.26
N THR A 289 -4.46 11.72 19.43
CA THR A 289 -4.73 10.30 19.64
C THR A 289 -5.55 10.09 20.91
N ASN A 290 -6.43 9.08 20.97
CA ASN A 290 -7.00 8.59 22.23
C ASN A 290 -6.19 7.45 22.86
N ASN A 291 -5.12 6.97 22.21
CA ASN A 291 -4.23 5.96 22.80
C ASN A 291 -3.38 6.61 23.89
N SER A 292 -3.84 6.49 25.14
CA SER A 292 -3.23 7.14 26.31
C SER A 292 -2.39 6.18 27.15
N ASP A 293 -1.31 5.62 26.58
CA ASP A 293 -0.24 5.04 27.41
C ASP A 293 0.57 6.19 28.02
N TYR A 294 0.53 6.34 29.34
CA TYR A 294 1.17 7.45 30.03
C TYR A 294 2.21 6.92 31.01
N ASP A 295 3.48 6.93 30.59
CA ASP A 295 4.55 6.47 31.47
C ASP A 295 4.70 7.44 32.67
N ALA A 296 4.23 7.01 33.83
CA ALA A 296 4.42 7.72 35.09
C ALA A 296 5.92 7.84 35.46
N SER A 297 6.77 7.00 34.86
CA SER A 297 8.22 6.89 35.06
C SER A 297 9.05 7.56 33.96
N ARG A 298 8.65 8.77 33.51
CA ARG A 298 9.40 9.77 32.67
C ARG A 298 10.91 9.98 32.95
N LEU A 299 11.45 9.31 33.96
CA LEU A 299 12.85 9.23 34.34
C LEU A 299 13.62 8.08 33.66
N THR A 300 12.93 7.12 33.00
CA THR A 300 13.54 5.90 32.44
C THR A 300 13.88 5.97 30.95
N GLY A 301 13.30 6.92 30.21
CA GLY A 301 13.60 7.16 28.80
C GLY A 301 12.82 6.27 27.81
N GLN A 302 11.74 5.62 28.25
CA GLN A 302 10.75 5.06 27.33
C GLN A 302 9.95 6.21 26.69
N ARG A 303 9.70 6.14 25.38
CA ARG A 303 8.89 7.15 24.65
C ARG A 303 7.44 6.67 24.59
N ASP A 304 6.50 7.58 24.83
CA ASP A 304 5.06 7.38 24.61
C ASP A 304 4.55 8.31 23.48
N GLU A 305 3.26 8.24 23.18
CA GLU A 305 2.54 9.06 22.19
C GLU A 305 2.73 10.58 22.34
N PHE A 306 3.00 11.05 23.56
CA PHE A 306 3.02 12.47 23.94
C PHE A 306 4.45 12.98 24.23
N ASP A 307 5.34 12.07 24.64
CA ASP A 307 6.74 12.29 24.97
C ASP A 307 7.65 12.09 23.73
N TYR A 308 7.21 12.58 22.56
CA TYR A 308 7.96 12.54 21.29
C TYR A 308 8.64 13.88 20.96
N PRO A 309 9.83 14.18 21.54
CA PRO A 309 10.63 15.30 21.08
C PRO A 309 11.32 14.99 19.76
N PHE A 310 11.42 16.00 18.91
CA PHE A 310 12.13 15.95 17.64
C PHE A 310 13.64 15.85 17.89
N GLU A 311 14.25 14.68 17.64
CA GLU A 311 15.71 14.54 17.76
C GLU A 311 16.48 15.42 16.76
N GLU A 312 15.87 15.79 15.62
CA GLU A 312 16.46 16.73 14.65
C GLU A 312 16.23 18.21 14.99
N ASP A 313 15.13 18.57 15.69
CA ASP A 313 14.76 19.96 16.02
C ASP A 313 14.93 20.33 17.51
N ILE A 314 15.70 19.57 18.28
CA ILE A 314 16.29 20.08 19.53
C ILE A 314 17.62 20.77 19.18
N PRO A 315 17.71 22.12 19.22
CA PRO A 315 19.01 22.77 19.20
C PRO A 315 19.84 22.24 20.36
N ARG A 316 21.14 22.00 20.16
CA ARG A 316 22.07 21.57 21.23
C ARG A 316 22.03 22.45 22.49
N ALA A 317 21.50 23.67 22.39
CA ALA A 317 21.24 24.59 23.50
C ALA A 317 20.07 24.20 24.45
N LEU A 318 19.19 23.28 24.07
CA LEU A 318 18.07 22.80 24.88
C LEU A 318 18.28 21.38 25.46
N ALA A 319 19.40 20.73 25.13
CA ALA A 319 19.78 19.44 25.70
C ALA A 319 20.02 19.58 27.22
N GLY A 320 19.15 18.98 28.03
CA GLY A 320 19.22 19.03 29.50
C GLY A 320 18.17 19.90 30.19
N LEU A 321 17.22 20.50 29.46
CA LEU A 321 15.97 20.99 30.07
C LEU A 321 15.07 19.80 30.46
N PRO A 322 14.25 19.92 31.52
CA PRO A 322 13.22 18.91 31.81
C PRO A 322 12.25 18.81 30.62
N LEU A 323 11.86 17.59 30.24
CA LEU A 323 10.91 17.33 29.13
C LEU A 323 9.59 18.11 29.25
N GLN A 324 9.21 18.51 30.46
CA GLN A 324 8.08 19.40 30.78
C GLN A 324 8.15 20.78 30.09
N ALA A 325 9.32 21.22 29.63
CA ALA A 325 9.53 22.47 28.89
C ALA A 325 9.47 22.31 27.37
N LEU A 326 9.35 21.07 26.86
CA LEU A 326 9.12 20.79 25.45
C LEU A 326 7.61 20.75 25.22
N ASN A 327 7.11 21.56 24.28
CA ASN A 327 5.68 21.59 23.98
C ASN A 327 5.21 20.20 23.54
N ARG A 328 4.28 19.59 24.29
CA ARG A 328 3.50 18.44 23.82
C ARG A 328 2.80 18.86 22.53
N GLN A 329 3.20 18.28 21.40
CA GLN A 329 2.59 18.58 20.10
C GLN A 329 1.41 17.64 19.76
N VAL A 330 1.38 16.46 20.37
CA VAL A 330 0.25 15.53 20.28
C VAL A 330 -0.76 15.86 21.37
N SER A 331 -2.02 16.01 20.98
CA SER A 331 -3.14 16.28 21.88
C SER A 331 -3.86 14.99 22.23
N GLU A 332 -4.15 14.80 23.51
CA GLU A 332 -4.94 13.68 24.00
C GLU A 332 -6.42 13.84 23.65
N LEU A 333 -7.02 12.75 23.18
CA LEU A 333 -8.46 12.61 22.93
C LEU A 333 -9.02 11.59 23.93
N PHE A 334 -10.32 11.65 24.20
CA PHE A 334 -10.94 10.92 25.31
C PHE A 334 -12.28 10.32 24.90
N ASP A 335 -12.51 9.09 25.32
CA ASP A 335 -13.81 8.43 25.17
C ASP A 335 -14.93 9.15 25.94
N ALA A 336 -16.14 9.04 25.41
CA ALA A 336 -17.36 9.45 26.09
C ALA A 336 -17.56 8.56 27.32
N GLY A 337 -17.69 9.17 28.51
CA GLY A 337 -17.75 8.43 29.77
C GLY A 337 -16.38 7.92 30.29
N ALA A 338 -15.25 8.24 29.67
CA ALA A 338 -13.92 7.82 30.14
C ALA A 338 -13.65 8.23 31.59
N ALA A 339 -13.05 7.35 32.39
CA ALA A 339 -12.72 7.65 33.78
C ALA A 339 -11.23 7.97 33.94
N PHE A 340 -10.89 9.26 34.12
CA PHE A 340 -9.51 9.70 34.34
C PHE A 340 -9.33 10.21 35.77
N ASN A 341 -8.33 9.70 36.49
CA ASN A 341 -7.99 10.11 37.86
C ASN A 341 -9.20 10.19 38.83
N GLY A 342 -10.09 9.20 38.75
CA GLY A 342 -11.31 9.13 39.58
C GLY A 342 -12.44 10.08 39.18
N GLN A 343 -12.32 10.81 38.07
CA GLN A 343 -13.38 11.63 37.49
C GLN A 343 -13.92 10.98 36.21
N THR A 344 -15.21 10.66 36.19
CA THR A 344 -15.90 10.23 34.97
C THR A 344 -16.14 11.45 34.09
N ALA A 345 -15.53 11.45 32.92
CA ALA A 345 -15.71 12.49 31.93
C ALA A 345 -17.14 12.41 31.34
N PRO A 346 -17.75 13.54 30.92
CA PRO A 346 -19.13 13.52 30.40
C PRO A 346 -19.35 12.56 29.21
N ASN A 347 -20.54 11.98 29.13
CA ASN A 347 -20.95 11.10 28.04
C ASN A 347 -21.60 11.91 26.90
N ASN A 348 -20.82 12.78 26.27
CA ASN A 348 -21.27 13.71 25.23
C ASN A 348 -20.15 14.00 24.22
N TRP A 349 -20.44 14.80 23.19
CA TRP A 349 -19.43 15.20 22.21
C TRP A 349 -18.42 16.17 22.82
N ARG A 350 -17.17 16.03 22.37
CA ARG A 350 -16.01 16.81 22.83
C ARG A 350 -15.46 17.65 21.69
N GLN A 351 -14.73 18.72 22.01
CA GLN A 351 -13.99 19.50 21.02
C GLN A 351 -12.48 19.30 21.21
N ALA A 352 -11.81 18.86 20.15
CA ALA A 352 -10.37 18.92 20.04
C ALA A 352 -9.93 20.30 19.55
N ARG A 353 -8.80 20.79 20.07
CA ARG A 353 -8.14 22.02 19.64
C ARG A 353 -6.65 21.74 19.45
N ILE A 354 -6.23 21.67 18.19
CA ILE A 354 -4.93 21.16 17.77
C ILE A 354 -4.08 22.29 17.22
N ASP A 355 -2.86 22.45 17.73
CA ASP A 355 -1.95 23.51 17.29
C ASP A 355 -1.29 23.15 15.95
N LEU A 356 -1.47 24.00 14.92
CA LEU A 356 -0.87 23.83 13.60
C LEU A 356 0.29 24.80 13.34
N SER A 357 0.76 25.56 14.34
CA SER A 357 1.79 26.61 14.16
C SER A 357 3.07 26.11 13.49
N ARG A 358 3.42 24.83 13.65
CA ARG A 358 4.56 24.16 12.98
C ARG A 358 4.44 24.10 11.46
N PHE A 359 3.23 24.13 10.91
CA PHE A 359 2.95 24.06 9.48
C PHE A 359 2.68 25.45 8.88
N ALA A 360 2.74 26.51 9.67
CA ALA A 360 2.64 27.88 9.18
C ALA A 360 3.77 28.16 8.15
N GLY A 361 3.42 28.82 7.05
CA GLY A 361 4.31 29.02 5.89
C GLY A 361 4.28 27.87 4.89
N GLN A 362 3.65 26.73 5.19
CA GLN A 362 3.57 25.57 4.28
C GLN A 362 2.29 25.58 3.43
N LYS A 363 2.37 25.01 2.23
CA LYS A 363 1.26 24.80 1.30
C LYS A 363 1.03 23.30 1.08
N ASP A 364 -0.12 22.97 0.52
CA ASP A 364 -0.53 21.61 0.14
C ASP A 364 -0.57 20.59 1.31
N LEU A 365 -0.77 21.10 2.53
CA LEU A 365 -0.94 20.30 3.73
C LEU A 365 -2.24 19.49 3.65
N ARG A 366 -2.26 18.24 4.07
CA ARG A 366 -3.51 17.47 4.22
C ARG A 366 -3.65 17.03 5.66
N LEU A 367 -4.89 16.98 6.14
CA LEU A 367 -5.25 16.29 7.38
C LEU A 367 -5.61 14.85 7.07
N ARG A 368 -5.32 13.94 7.99
CA ARG A 368 -5.71 12.53 7.91
C ARG A 368 -6.26 12.08 9.25
N PHE A 369 -7.39 11.39 9.21
CA PHE A 369 -8.06 10.81 10.36
C PHE A 369 -8.09 9.29 10.18
N ASP A 370 -7.50 8.56 11.11
CA ASP A 370 -7.37 7.11 11.08
C ASP A 370 -8.10 6.50 12.26
N PHE A 371 -8.68 5.32 12.03
CA PHE A 371 -9.14 4.42 13.10
C PHE A 371 -8.62 3.02 12.82
N SER A 372 -8.20 2.29 13.85
CA SER A 372 -7.78 0.90 13.76
C SER A 372 -8.08 0.16 15.05
N THR A 373 -8.71 -1.01 14.98
CA THR A 373 -8.98 -1.91 16.12
C THR A 373 -7.76 -2.74 16.55
N ALA A 374 -6.62 -2.57 15.89
CA ALA A 374 -5.38 -3.30 16.15
C ALA A 374 -4.25 -2.39 16.69
N GLY A 375 -4.58 -1.18 17.11
CA GLY A 375 -3.70 -0.19 17.72
C GLY A 375 -2.77 0.49 16.72
N SER A 376 -2.56 -0.08 15.53
CA SER A 376 -1.65 0.40 14.49
C SER A 376 -2.36 0.45 13.13
N ALA A 377 -2.01 1.40 12.27
CA ALA A 377 -2.39 1.39 10.87
C ALA A 377 -1.44 0.52 10.02
N VAL A 378 -0.24 0.18 10.54
CA VAL A 378 0.75 -0.69 9.87
C VAL A 378 0.10 -1.99 9.44
N ILE A 379 0.57 -2.49 8.30
CA ILE A 379 0.34 -3.87 7.86
C ILE A 379 1.28 -4.74 8.71
N ALA A 380 0.88 -5.01 9.95
CA ALA A 380 1.72 -5.62 10.96
C ALA A 380 2.34 -6.95 10.50
N GLN A 381 3.58 -7.17 10.92
CA GLN A 381 4.42 -8.35 10.70
C GLN A 381 4.79 -8.70 9.24
N GLY A 382 6.03 -8.37 8.87
CA GLY A 382 6.79 -9.07 7.82
C GLY A 382 6.84 -8.42 6.43
N GLY A 383 6.25 -7.23 6.26
CA GLY A 383 6.27 -6.47 5.00
C GLY A 383 7.17 -5.23 5.03
N THR A 384 8.01 -5.04 4.01
CA THR A 384 8.66 -3.75 3.74
C THR A 384 7.92 -2.99 2.64
N GLU A 385 7.60 -1.71 2.87
CA GLU A 385 7.08 -0.81 1.84
C GLU A 385 8.20 -0.01 1.16
N LEU A 386 8.10 0.19 -0.17
CA LEU A 386 8.93 1.08 -0.99
C LEU A 386 8.04 2.09 -1.72
N VAL A 387 8.38 3.37 -1.73
CA VAL A 387 7.59 4.41 -2.42
C VAL A 387 8.35 4.94 -3.64
N ALA A 388 7.74 4.81 -4.82
CA ALA A 388 8.31 5.31 -6.07
C ALA A 388 8.24 6.83 -6.19
N ILE A 389 9.26 7.42 -6.83
CA ILE A 389 9.36 8.83 -7.22
C ILE A 389 9.36 8.98 -8.73
N ALA A 390 9.13 10.18 -9.26
CA ALA A 390 9.18 10.42 -10.70
C ALA A 390 10.59 10.28 -11.26
N GLY A 391 10.71 9.89 -12.54
CA GLY A 391 12.00 9.77 -13.22
C GLY A 391 12.81 11.06 -13.24
N SER A 392 12.13 12.22 -13.23
CA SER A 392 12.72 13.56 -13.15
C SER A 392 13.27 13.92 -11.76
N GLU A 393 12.78 13.27 -10.70
CA GLU A 393 13.19 13.52 -9.31
C GLU A 393 14.41 12.67 -8.90
N MET A 394 14.68 11.58 -9.64
CA MET A 394 15.82 10.71 -9.36
C MET A 394 17.18 11.41 -9.55
N PRO A 395 18.22 11.01 -8.80
CA PRO A 395 19.56 11.53 -8.96
C PRO A 395 20.21 11.04 -10.26
N LEU A 396 21.03 11.87 -10.90
CA LEU A 396 21.76 11.50 -12.11
C LEU A 396 22.88 10.48 -11.82
N SER A 397 23.45 10.50 -10.62
CA SER A 397 24.54 9.58 -10.22
C SER A 397 24.06 8.13 -10.14
N ALA A 398 24.65 7.24 -10.95
CA ALA A 398 24.39 5.80 -10.93
C ALA A 398 24.57 5.18 -9.53
N ALA A 399 25.56 5.65 -8.76
CA ALA A 399 25.79 5.19 -7.39
C ALA A 399 24.64 5.50 -6.42
N GLN A 400 23.85 6.55 -6.69
CA GLN A 400 22.69 6.94 -5.88
C GLN A 400 21.37 6.33 -6.37
N ARG A 401 21.38 5.69 -7.55
CA ARG A 401 20.21 5.02 -8.18
C ARG A 401 20.06 3.54 -7.81
N ARG A 402 20.67 3.10 -6.71
CA ARG A 402 20.69 1.68 -6.30
C ARG A 402 20.00 1.44 -4.99
N PHE A 403 19.23 0.36 -4.93
CA PHE A 403 18.61 -0.13 -3.70
C PHE A 403 18.80 -1.65 -3.61
N THR A 404 18.74 -2.20 -2.40
CA THR A 404 19.05 -3.63 -2.16
C THR A 404 17.93 -4.28 -1.36
N ILE A 405 17.43 -5.40 -1.86
CA ILE A 405 16.50 -6.29 -1.16
C ILE A 405 17.26 -7.55 -0.74
N SER A 406 17.32 -7.81 0.57
CA SER A 406 17.85 -9.05 1.11
C SER A 406 16.76 -10.12 1.25
N GLY A 407 17.20 -11.37 1.34
CA GLY A 407 16.38 -12.58 1.29
C GLY A 407 17.09 -13.63 0.45
N THR A 408 16.33 -14.62 -0.06
CA THR A 408 16.83 -15.60 -1.04
C THR A 408 16.04 -15.45 -2.34
N PRO A 409 16.62 -14.96 -3.44
CA PRO A 409 17.96 -14.38 -3.56
C PRO A 409 18.09 -13.01 -2.86
N ASN A 410 19.33 -12.60 -2.56
CA ASN A 410 19.69 -11.22 -2.25
C ASN A 410 19.95 -10.50 -3.59
N VAL A 411 19.37 -9.31 -3.78
CA VAL A 411 19.37 -8.61 -5.07
C VAL A 411 19.62 -7.12 -4.89
N GLN A 412 20.62 -6.60 -5.61
CA GLN A 412 20.75 -5.16 -5.84
C GLN A 412 20.04 -4.78 -7.13
N PHE A 413 19.18 -3.78 -7.05
CA PHE A 413 18.50 -3.18 -8.19
C PHE A 413 19.15 -1.82 -8.50
N GLU A 414 19.22 -1.46 -9.78
CA GLU A 414 19.76 -0.19 -10.25
C GLU A 414 18.82 0.40 -11.30
N PHE A 415 18.40 1.67 -11.11
CA PHE A 415 17.59 2.37 -12.11
C PHE A 415 18.44 2.80 -13.30
N ASP A 416 18.03 2.41 -14.50
CA ASP A 416 18.71 2.67 -15.77
C ASP A 416 17.88 3.66 -16.60
N PHE A 417 18.48 4.77 -17.03
CA PHE A 417 17.81 5.77 -17.88
C PHE A 417 17.93 5.47 -19.39
N GLY A 418 18.62 4.39 -19.75
CA GLY A 418 19.18 4.18 -21.08
C GLY A 418 20.31 5.18 -21.35
N LEU A 419 20.42 5.64 -22.58
CA LEU A 419 21.35 6.72 -22.92
C LEU A 419 20.75 8.06 -22.47
N LEU A 420 21.44 8.79 -21.59
CA LEU A 420 20.99 10.10 -21.11
C LEU A 420 21.88 11.21 -21.70
N LEU A 421 21.26 12.13 -22.44
CA LEU A 421 21.94 13.29 -23.02
C LEU A 421 21.71 14.53 -22.14
N GLN A 422 22.75 15.30 -21.83
CA GLN A 422 22.65 16.64 -21.26
C GLN A 422 23.03 17.68 -22.32
N VAL A 423 22.01 18.20 -22.99
CA VAL A 423 22.15 19.11 -24.13
C VAL A 423 22.64 20.47 -23.63
N PRO A 424 23.72 21.04 -24.21
CA PRO A 424 24.18 22.39 -23.87
C PRO A 424 23.41 23.46 -24.68
N SER A 425 23.57 24.73 -24.28
CA SER A 425 23.15 25.85 -25.13
C SER A 425 23.99 25.93 -26.41
N GLY A 426 23.43 26.53 -27.47
CA GLY A 426 24.05 26.52 -28.79
C GLY A 426 25.43 27.19 -28.85
N GLY A 427 25.73 28.11 -27.93
CA GLY A 427 27.04 28.75 -27.79
C GLY A 427 28.17 27.82 -27.31
N ARG A 428 27.86 26.56 -26.96
CA ARG A 428 28.83 25.50 -26.65
C ARG A 428 28.81 24.35 -27.68
N ILE A 429 28.25 24.59 -28.86
CA ILE A 429 28.17 23.64 -29.98
C ILE A 429 28.90 24.26 -31.18
N THR A 430 29.72 23.48 -31.85
CA THR A 430 30.41 23.85 -33.09
C THR A 430 29.69 23.25 -34.30
N ASN A 431 29.60 23.98 -35.40
CA ASN A 431 29.00 23.46 -36.63
C ASN A 431 29.84 22.31 -37.20
N GLY A 432 29.23 21.13 -37.32
CA GLY A 432 29.92 19.88 -37.64
C GLY A 432 30.20 18.98 -36.44
N ASP A 433 29.84 19.38 -35.21
CA ASP A 433 29.85 18.47 -34.05
C ASP A 433 28.89 17.31 -34.26
N GLN A 434 29.28 16.12 -33.82
CA GLN A 434 28.52 14.88 -34.03
C GLN A 434 28.31 14.13 -32.73
N PHE A 435 27.23 13.35 -32.69
CA PHE A 435 27.04 12.27 -31.73
C PHE A 435 26.41 11.07 -32.41
N GLN A 436 26.64 9.87 -31.87
CA GLN A 436 26.06 8.62 -32.38
C GLN A 436 25.21 7.90 -31.33
N VAL A 437 24.04 7.45 -31.75
CA VAL A 437 23.17 6.55 -30.98
C VAL A 437 22.85 5.35 -31.85
N ASP A 438 23.10 4.14 -31.35
CA ASP A 438 22.90 2.85 -32.03
C ASP A 438 23.41 2.81 -33.49
N GLY A 439 24.60 3.40 -33.69
CA GLY A 439 25.29 3.50 -34.99
C GLY A 439 24.81 4.64 -35.91
N ILE A 440 23.72 5.32 -35.54
CA ILE A 440 23.14 6.43 -36.29
C ILE A 440 23.86 7.72 -35.90
N THR A 441 24.47 8.39 -36.89
CA THR A 441 25.14 9.69 -36.67
C THR A 441 24.17 10.84 -36.80
N PHE A 442 24.18 11.71 -35.79
CA PHE A 442 23.53 13.02 -35.78
C PHE A 442 24.59 14.11 -35.86
N THR A 443 24.35 15.18 -36.61
CA THR A 443 25.33 16.26 -36.84
C THR A 443 24.70 17.62 -36.52
N PHE A 444 25.29 18.37 -35.61
CA PHE A 444 24.90 19.75 -35.35
C PHE A 444 25.28 20.64 -36.54
N SER A 445 24.29 21.37 -37.07
CA SER A 445 24.48 22.18 -38.26
C SER A 445 23.74 23.52 -38.17
N LEU A 446 24.29 24.54 -38.82
CA LEU A 446 23.60 25.81 -39.08
C LEU A 446 22.50 25.70 -40.14
N LEU A 447 22.39 24.55 -40.83
CA LEU A 447 21.38 24.26 -41.85
C LEU A 447 20.53 23.06 -41.43
N ASN A 448 19.21 23.25 -41.41
CA ASN A 448 18.26 22.15 -41.22
C ASN A 448 18.18 21.31 -42.51
N ASN A 449 18.06 19.99 -42.37
CA ASN A 449 17.83 19.08 -43.49
C ASN A 449 16.79 18.00 -43.13
N THR A 450 16.43 17.18 -44.12
CA THR A 450 15.52 16.03 -43.96
C THR A 450 16.19 14.81 -43.31
N GLY A 451 17.52 14.79 -43.21
CA GLY A 451 18.29 13.74 -42.53
C GLY A 451 18.58 14.08 -41.06
N ASN A 452 19.68 13.55 -40.54
CA ASN A 452 20.04 13.61 -39.12
C ASN A 452 20.74 14.92 -38.69
N ASN A 453 20.63 16.01 -39.46
CA ASN A 453 21.16 17.29 -38.98
C ASN A 453 20.27 17.84 -37.85
N VAL A 454 20.89 18.20 -36.74
CA VAL A 454 20.27 18.96 -35.66
C VAL A 454 20.56 20.44 -35.91
N LEU A 455 19.53 21.20 -36.27
CA LEU A 455 19.67 22.65 -36.42
C LEU A 455 19.96 23.28 -35.05
N PHE A 456 20.97 24.14 -34.98
CA PHE A 456 21.25 24.99 -33.82
C PHE A 456 21.70 26.40 -34.25
N ALA A 457 21.55 27.37 -33.35
CA ALA A 457 22.19 28.67 -33.43
C ALA A 457 22.85 29.03 -32.08
N ALA A 458 23.93 29.81 -32.11
CA ALA A 458 24.75 30.11 -30.92
C ALA A 458 23.99 30.79 -29.76
N THR A 459 22.85 31.43 -30.05
CA THR A 459 21.99 32.11 -29.06
C THR A 459 20.86 31.23 -28.50
N GLU A 460 20.70 29.98 -28.95
CA GLU A 460 19.57 29.14 -28.55
C GLU A 460 19.76 28.46 -27.19
N SER A 461 18.64 28.29 -26.48
CA SER A 461 18.59 27.56 -25.22
C SER A 461 18.85 26.07 -25.44
N ALA A 462 19.39 25.42 -24.40
CA ALA A 462 19.58 23.98 -24.37
C ALA A 462 18.28 23.20 -24.65
N GLU A 463 17.16 23.66 -24.08
CA GLU A 463 15.81 23.14 -24.31
C GLU A 463 15.39 23.17 -25.78
N THR A 464 15.61 24.29 -26.48
CA THR A 464 15.26 24.44 -27.91
C THR A 464 16.01 23.41 -28.76
N ILE A 465 17.27 23.16 -28.42
CA ILE A 465 18.14 22.21 -29.12
C ILE A 465 17.76 20.77 -28.72
N ALA A 466 17.41 20.52 -27.45
CA ALA A 466 16.96 19.23 -26.95
C ALA A 466 15.66 18.77 -27.63
N ALA A 467 14.69 19.67 -27.79
CA ALA A 467 13.48 19.42 -28.56
C ALA A 467 13.77 18.97 -30.00
N ARG A 468 14.78 19.57 -30.65
CA ARG A 468 15.21 19.19 -32.01
C ARG A 468 15.96 17.86 -32.04
N ILE A 469 16.77 17.56 -31.03
CA ILE A 469 17.42 16.25 -30.89
C ILE A 469 16.37 15.15 -30.74
N ALA A 470 15.42 15.30 -29.82
CA ALA A 470 14.33 14.34 -29.64
C ALA A 470 13.52 14.12 -30.93
N ALA A 471 13.14 15.20 -31.62
CA ALA A 471 12.43 15.13 -32.90
C ALA A 471 13.23 14.46 -34.04
N LYS A 472 14.56 14.39 -33.94
CA LYS A 472 15.43 13.68 -34.89
C LYS A 472 15.68 12.22 -34.49
N LEU A 473 15.61 11.88 -33.21
CA LEU A 473 15.73 10.51 -32.68
C LEU A 473 14.45 9.69 -32.91
N THR A 474 13.26 10.26 -32.70
CA THR A 474 12.00 9.50 -32.79
C THR A 474 11.78 8.79 -34.14
N PRO A 475 12.04 9.41 -35.31
CA PRO A 475 11.86 8.74 -36.60
C PRO A 475 12.82 7.56 -36.85
N THR A 476 13.88 7.40 -36.06
CA THR A 476 14.82 6.28 -36.17
C THR A 476 14.45 5.09 -35.27
N GLY A 477 13.26 5.10 -34.65
CA GLY A 477 12.81 4.08 -33.70
C GLY A 477 13.39 4.22 -32.29
N LEU A 478 14.11 5.31 -32.00
CA LEU A 478 14.64 5.59 -30.66
C LEU A 478 13.60 6.33 -29.81
N ASN A 479 13.33 5.82 -28.61
CA ASN A 479 12.38 6.38 -27.66
C ASN A 479 13.00 7.53 -26.87
N ALA A 480 13.10 8.70 -27.51
CA ALA A 480 13.63 9.92 -26.90
C ALA A 480 12.56 10.65 -26.06
N VAL A 481 12.81 10.77 -24.76
CA VAL A 481 11.92 11.42 -23.77
C VAL A 481 12.66 12.57 -23.11
N ILE A 482 12.14 13.79 -23.26
CA ILE A 482 12.67 14.99 -22.60
C ILE A 482 12.22 15.00 -21.14
N ASP A 483 13.12 15.39 -20.24
CA ASP A 483 12.82 15.59 -18.83
C ASP A 483 11.87 16.79 -18.64
N PRO A 484 10.68 16.61 -18.02
CA PRO A 484 9.67 17.66 -17.88
C PRO A 484 10.04 18.76 -16.88
N VAL A 485 11.03 18.53 -16.01
CA VAL A 485 11.51 19.50 -15.00
C VAL A 485 12.81 20.15 -15.44
N THR A 486 13.67 19.42 -16.17
CA THR A 486 14.96 19.90 -16.68
C THR A 486 15.05 19.69 -18.19
N PRO A 487 14.41 20.52 -19.05
CA PRO A 487 14.23 20.24 -20.48
C PRO A 487 15.50 20.17 -21.35
N SER A 488 16.69 20.35 -20.77
CA SER A 488 17.98 20.06 -21.40
C SER A 488 18.40 18.59 -21.30
N LEU A 489 17.69 17.75 -20.54
CA LEU A 489 17.95 16.32 -20.42
C LEU A 489 17.04 15.50 -21.35
N ILE A 490 17.61 14.48 -22.01
CA ILE A 490 16.88 13.53 -22.86
C ILE A 490 17.27 12.09 -22.49
N SER A 491 16.32 11.30 -22.01
CA SER A 491 16.45 9.84 -21.92
C SER A 491 16.18 9.19 -23.26
N ILE A 492 16.96 8.17 -23.62
CA ILE A 492 16.73 7.33 -24.80
C ILE A 492 16.67 5.87 -24.32
N SER A 493 15.48 5.45 -23.89
CA SER A 493 15.32 4.26 -23.03
C SER A 493 15.49 2.91 -23.74
N ASN A 494 15.62 2.91 -25.06
CA ASN A 494 15.86 1.71 -25.88
C ASN A 494 17.18 1.77 -26.67
N ALA A 495 18.05 2.74 -26.39
CA ALA A 495 19.40 2.73 -26.92
C ALA A 495 20.20 1.57 -26.30
N THR A 496 21.03 0.92 -27.11
CA THR A 496 21.87 -0.22 -26.71
C THR A 496 23.36 0.14 -26.62
N ASN A 497 23.75 1.31 -27.13
CA ASN A 497 25.13 1.77 -27.14
C ASN A 497 25.65 2.24 -25.77
N SER A 498 26.38 1.37 -25.07
CA SER A 498 27.12 1.72 -23.83
C SER A 498 28.35 2.63 -24.05
N ASN A 499 28.82 2.77 -25.31
CA ASN A 499 29.92 3.67 -25.70
C ASN A 499 29.49 4.57 -26.88
N PRO A 500 28.67 5.61 -26.65
CA PRO A 500 28.28 6.56 -27.70
C PRO A 500 29.51 7.37 -28.18
N ILE A 501 29.65 7.53 -29.50
CA ILE A 501 30.70 8.37 -30.10
C ILE A 501 30.22 9.82 -30.10
N VAL A 502 31.06 10.75 -29.65
CA VAL A 502 30.75 12.18 -29.54
C VAL A 502 31.98 13.02 -29.96
N SER A 503 31.76 14.14 -30.64
CA SER A 503 32.84 15.07 -30.99
C SER A 503 33.53 15.64 -29.74
N PRO A 504 34.88 15.75 -29.73
CA PRO A 504 35.65 16.21 -28.56
C PRO A 504 35.46 17.71 -28.23
N THR A 505 34.81 18.45 -29.12
CA THR A 505 34.40 19.85 -29.01
C THR A 505 33.11 20.04 -28.21
N LEU A 506 32.28 19.01 -28.08
CA LEU A 506 31.10 19.04 -27.22
C LEU A 506 31.51 18.93 -25.74
N PRO A 507 30.73 19.48 -24.80
CA PRO A 507 31.01 19.33 -23.37
C PRO A 507 31.07 17.86 -22.96
N ALA A 508 32.02 17.50 -22.10
CA ALA A 508 32.17 16.12 -21.60
C ALA A 508 30.92 15.57 -20.91
N SER A 509 30.05 16.44 -20.39
CA SER A 509 28.76 16.06 -19.79
C SER A 509 27.65 15.81 -20.81
N PHE A 510 27.87 15.98 -22.12
CA PHE A 510 26.84 15.78 -23.15
C PHE A 510 26.25 14.38 -23.09
N ILE A 511 27.07 13.37 -22.77
CA ILE A 511 26.62 12.06 -22.31
C ILE A 511 26.63 12.10 -20.78
N ALA A 512 25.45 12.14 -20.18
CA ALA A 512 25.29 12.18 -18.73
C ALA A 512 25.15 10.78 -18.12
N ASP A 513 24.69 9.80 -18.90
CA ASP A 513 24.57 8.40 -18.52
C ASP A 513 24.57 7.51 -19.78
N VAL A 514 24.87 6.22 -19.64
CA VAL A 514 24.87 5.24 -20.74
C VAL A 514 24.02 4.02 -20.39
N PRO A 515 23.43 3.32 -21.39
CA PRO A 515 22.59 2.16 -21.14
C PRO A 515 23.29 1.04 -20.36
N GLY A 516 22.57 0.43 -19.44
CA GLY A 516 23.00 -0.71 -18.63
C GLY A 516 23.24 -0.36 -17.15
N VAL A 517 23.51 -1.41 -16.38
CA VAL A 517 23.74 -1.33 -14.92
C VAL A 517 25.05 -2.03 -14.55
N ALA A 518 25.53 -1.81 -13.32
CA ALA A 518 26.75 -2.47 -12.86
C ALA A 518 26.59 -4.01 -12.85
N ALA A 519 27.66 -4.73 -13.18
CA ALA A 519 27.61 -6.19 -13.32
C ALA A 519 27.14 -6.87 -12.02
N GLY A 520 26.04 -7.63 -12.12
CA GLY A 520 25.38 -8.30 -10.98
C GLY A 520 24.12 -7.59 -10.47
N ASN A 521 23.85 -6.36 -10.90
CA ASN A 521 22.62 -5.63 -10.56
C ASN A 521 21.47 -6.01 -11.51
N GLU A 522 20.24 -5.99 -10.99
CA GLU A 522 19.02 -6.11 -11.80
C GLU A 522 18.59 -4.74 -12.31
N PRO A 523 18.43 -4.54 -13.63
CA PRO A 523 18.09 -3.24 -14.20
C PRO A 523 16.60 -2.90 -14.03
N ILE A 524 16.32 -1.66 -13.66
CA ILE A 524 14.98 -1.06 -13.72
C ILE A 524 15.01 0.05 -14.77
N VAL A 525 14.67 -0.32 -16.00
CA VAL A 525 14.71 0.58 -17.16
C VAL A 525 13.57 1.59 -17.06
N ILE A 526 13.94 2.87 -17.00
CA ILE A 526 13.02 4.00 -16.85
C ILE A 526 13.41 5.14 -17.81
N SER A 527 12.64 6.23 -17.81
CA SER A 527 13.05 7.49 -18.45
C SER A 527 12.77 8.67 -17.53
N ARG A 528 13.46 9.80 -17.76
CA ARG A 528 13.25 11.04 -16.99
C ARG A 528 11.83 11.58 -17.06
N GLY A 529 11.04 11.23 -18.08
CA GLY A 529 9.64 11.62 -18.22
C GLY A 529 8.62 10.67 -17.57
N MET A 530 9.04 9.58 -16.92
CA MET A 530 8.10 8.70 -16.22
C MET A 530 7.57 9.32 -14.93
N THR A 531 6.25 9.25 -14.75
CA THR A 531 5.60 9.52 -13.46
C THR A 531 5.99 8.48 -12.40
N ALA A 532 5.82 8.80 -11.11
CA ALA A 532 6.06 7.87 -10.02
C ALA A 532 5.28 6.54 -10.16
N ALA A 533 4.04 6.58 -10.68
CA ALA A 533 3.24 5.38 -10.94
C ALA A 533 3.82 4.50 -12.07
N GLN A 534 4.41 5.11 -13.11
CA GLN A 534 5.10 4.36 -14.17
C GLN A 534 6.41 3.76 -13.65
N VAL A 535 7.19 4.51 -12.87
CA VAL A 535 8.40 4.00 -12.19
C VAL A 535 8.05 2.83 -11.27
N ARG A 536 6.98 2.94 -10.48
CA ARG A 536 6.45 1.86 -9.64
C ARG A 536 6.22 0.58 -10.45
N ASP A 537 5.59 0.69 -11.62
CA ASP A 537 5.29 -0.49 -12.44
C ASP A 537 6.54 -1.10 -13.10
N GLU A 538 7.57 -0.32 -13.43
CA GLU A 538 8.87 -0.88 -13.83
C GLU A 538 9.59 -1.58 -12.67
N ILE A 539 9.50 -1.06 -11.44
CA ILE A 539 9.99 -1.76 -10.24
C ILE A 539 9.25 -3.09 -10.05
N ARG A 540 7.91 -3.11 -10.17
CA ARG A 540 7.10 -4.34 -10.07
C ARG A 540 7.50 -5.38 -11.13
N LYS A 541 7.79 -4.95 -12.37
CA LYS A 541 8.33 -5.85 -13.42
C LYS A 541 9.70 -6.40 -13.05
N ALA A 542 10.61 -5.58 -12.50
CA ALA A 542 11.92 -6.06 -12.07
C ALA A 542 11.83 -7.05 -10.90
N PHE A 543 10.93 -6.81 -9.95
CA PHE A 543 10.65 -7.75 -8.86
C PHE A 543 10.07 -9.07 -9.39
N ALA A 544 9.08 -9.00 -10.30
CA ALA A 544 8.54 -10.19 -10.93
C ALA A 544 9.63 -11.01 -11.62
N ARG A 545 10.50 -10.39 -12.44
CA ARG A 545 11.58 -11.10 -13.13
C ARG A 545 12.58 -11.79 -12.20
N ARG A 546 12.86 -11.19 -11.05
CA ARG A 546 14.07 -11.51 -10.27
C ARG A 546 13.81 -12.19 -8.92
N LEU A 547 12.62 -12.00 -8.35
CA LEU A 547 12.21 -12.51 -7.03
C LEU A 547 11.15 -13.61 -7.11
N ASN A 548 10.30 -13.63 -8.15
CA ASN A 548 9.24 -14.64 -8.26
C ASN A 548 9.78 -16.06 -8.44
N ALA A 549 8.93 -17.03 -8.13
CA ALA A 549 9.11 -18.44 -8.45
C ALA A 549 9.47 -18.67 -9.93
N ALA A 550 10.22 -19.74 -10.20
CA ALA A 550 10.53 -20.15 -11.57
C ALA A 550 9.25 -20.43 -12.38
N GLY A 551 9.16 -19.87 -13.59
CA GLY A 551 7.96 -19.88 -14.42
C GLY A 551 6.93 -18.79 -14.09
N GLN A 552 7.20 -17.91 -13.12
CA GLN A 552 6.36 -16.77 -12.74
C GLN A 552 7.07 -15.42 -12.95
N GLU A 553 8.15 -15.38 -13.73
CA GLU A 553 9.03 -14.21 -13.93
C GLU A 553 8.32 -12.99 -14.59
N THR A 554 7.11 -13.19 -15.09
CA THR A 554 6.25 -12.14 -15.70
C THR A 554 5.01 -11.80 -14.87
N ASN A 555 4.77 -12.50 -13.76
CA ASN A 555 3.61 -12.30 -12.89
C ASN A 555 3.82 -11.07 -11.98
N VAL A 556 3.49 -9.88 -12.49
CA VAL A 556 3.51 -8.62 -11.73
C VAL A 556 2.37 -8.49 -10.71
N ASN A 557 1.36 -9.37 -10.75
CA ASN A 557 0.20 -9.32 -9.86
C ASN A 557 0.51 -9.85 -8.46
N ALA A 558 1.52 -10.73 -8.33
CA ALA A 558 2.06 -11.12 -7.03
C ALA A 558 2.74 -9.94 -6.28
N VAL A 559 3.19 -8.91 -7.01
CA VAL A 559 3.82 -7.71 -6.44
C VAL A 559 2.76 -6.63 -6.20
N ARG A 560 2.28 -6.55 -4.97
CA ARG A 560 1.18 -5.66 -4.55
C ARG A 560 1.63 -4.21 -4.40
N PHE A 561 0.68 -3.30 -4.58
CA PHE A 561 0.93 -1.86 -4.54
C PHE A 561 -0.32 -1.08 -4.11
N ASN A 562 -0.13 0.15 -3.62
CA ASN A 562 -1.20 1.12 -3.40
C ASN A 562 -0.65 2.52 -3.71
N GLY A 563 -1.31 3.29 -4.57
CA GLY A 563 -0.74 4.54 -5.08
C GLY A 563 0.66 4.30 -5.67
N ASN A 564 1.66 5.05 -5.22
CA ASN A 564 3.07 4.88 -5.64
C ASN A 564 3.85 3.88 -4.75
N SER A 565 3.22 3.32 -3.71
CA SER A 565 3.82 2.39 -2.76
C SER A 565 3.77 0.94 -3.27
N ILE A 566 4.84 0.19 -3.03
CA ILE A 566 5.00 -1.24 -3.35
C ILE A 566 5.23 -1.99 -2.05
N TYR A 567 4.53 -3.10 -1.86
CA TYR A 567 4.62 -3.93 -0.65
C TYR A 567 5.37 -5.23 -0.92
N LEU A 568 6.36 -5.51 -0.07
CA LEU A 568 7.26 -6.66 -0.16
C LEU A 568 7.22 -7.46 1.15
N TRP A 569 6.48 -8.56 1.19
CA TRP A 569 6.45 -9.47 2.34
C TRP A 569 7.58 -10.49 2.30
N ASN A 570 8.07 -10.91 3.47
CA ASN A 570 9.18 -11.85 3.65
C ASN A 570 10.50 -11.39 2.98
N ARG A 571 10.65 -10.07 2.82
CA ARG A 571 11.77 -9.41 2.15
C ARG A 571 12.13 -8.14 2.94
N THR A 572 13.43 -7.88 3.10
CA THR A 572 13.92 -6.70 3.83
C THR A 572 14.66 -5.77 2.87
N VAL A 573 14.28 -4.48 2.85
CA VAL A 573 15.06 -3.47 2.11
C VAL A 573 16.24 -3.02 2.98
N VAL A 574 17.45 -3.28 2.52
CA VAL A 574 18.71 -2.94 3.23
C VAL A 574 19.12 -1.48 2.97
N ASN A 575 18.87 -1.00 1.76
CA ASN A 575 19.04 0.40 1.35
C ASN A 575 17.95 0.71 0.32
N ARG A 576 17.34 1.89 0.40
CA ARG A 576 16.24 2.38 -0.44
C ARG A 576 16.70 3.18 -1.66
N GLY A 577 17.97 3.61 -1.69
CA GLY A 577 18.52 4.39 -2.79
C GLY A 577 17.77 5.71 -2.98
N PRO A 578 17.21 5.99 -4.16
CA PRO A 578 16.47 7.22 -4.42
C PRO A 578 14.97 7.13 -4.04
N LEU A 579 14.50 5.96 -3.58
CA LEU A 579 13.10 5.75 -3.20
C LEU A 579 12.82 6.36 -1.83
N LEU A 580 11.61 6.90 -1.63
CA LEU A 580 11.26 7.48 -0.34
C LEU A 580 11.13 6.37 0.72
N ASN A 581 11.31 6.77 1.98
CA ASN A 581 10.77 5.98 3.08
C ASN A 581 9.23 5.91 2.91
N PRO A 582 8.58 4.80 3.27
CA PRO A 582 7.16 4.85 3.53
C PRO A 582 6.92 5.92 4.59
N PRO A 583 5.77 6.61 4.54
CA PRO A 583 5.36 7.40 5.69
C PRO A 583 5.08 6.45 6.85
N THR A 584 6.08 6.22 7.70
CA THR A 584 5.85 5.74 9.07
C THR A 584 4.95 6.78 9.73
N LEU A 585 3.67 6.45 9.88
CA LEU A 585 2.72 7.31 10.56
C LEU A 585 3.15 7.36 12.01
N GLN A 586 3.60 8.53 12.47
CA GLN A 586 4.08 8.68 13.83
C GLN A 586 3.02 8.16 14.82
N GLY A 587 3.37 7.18 15.63
CA GLY A 587 2.47 6.52 16.58
C GLY A 587 1.86 5.20 16.13
N ASP A 588 2.18 4.72 14.94
CA ASP A 588 1.93 3.34 14.53
C ASP A 588 2.71 2.34 15.39
N GLU A 589 3.91 2.72 15.85
CA GLU A 589 4.81 1.94 16.71
C GLU A 589 4.23 1.60 18.09
N PHE A 590 3.20 2.32 18.55
CA PHE A 590 2.57 2.06 19.83
C PHE A 590 1.48 0.97 19.76
N GLY A 591 0.93 0.71 18.57
CA GLY A 591 0.00 -0.38 18.34
C GLY A 591 0.66 -1.76 18.20
N GLU A 592 1.90 -1.80 17.69
CA GLU A 592 2.62 -3.05 17.41
C GLU A 592 3.08 -3.81 18.68
N ARG A 593 2.81 -3.29 19.89
CA ARG A 593 3.19 -3.93 21.16
C ARG A 593 2.45 -5.24 21.47
N ASN A 594 1.51 -5.66 20.61
CA ASN A 594 0.58 -6.78 20.82
C ASN A 594 0.71 -7.94 19.80
N SER A 595 1.83 -8.05 19.07
CA SER A 595 2.00 -9.05 17.98
C SER A 595 3.19 -9.99 18.15
#